data_AF-A0A1C3W7J3-F1
#
_entry.id   AF-A0A1C3W7J3-F1
#
_cell.length_a   1.000
_cell.length_b   1.000
_cell.length_c   1.000
_cell.angle_alpha   90.00
_cell.angle_beta   90.00
_cell.angle_gamma   90.00
#
_symmetry.space_group_name_H-M   'P 1'
#
loop_
_entity.id
_entity.type
_entity.pdbx_description
1 polymer ?
#
loop_
_entity_poly.entity_id
_entity_poly.type
_entity_poly.pdbx_seq_one_letter_code
_entity_poly.pdbx_strand_id
1 'polypeptide(L)'
;MDTQPWHVHVLTGGPLEEVRRRNMDEMIGGATVKRDIISHGEYQGVHRTRQVDIAKKLFGAMGIARDDRPMRHIVREVAKIPED
;
A
#
# COMPACT_ATOMS: atom_id res chain seq x y z
N MET A 1 5.52 -26.11 4.65
CA MET A 1 6.83 -25.87 4.02
C MET A 1 7.43 -24.69 4.72
N ASP A 2 8.62 -24.85 5.29
CA ASP A 2 9.31 -23.78 6.00
C ASP A 2 10.20 -23.03 5.01
N THR A 3 9.70 -21.92 4.47
CA THR A 3 10.27 -21.27 3.28
C THR A 3 11.43 -20.33 3.59
N GLN A 4 11.68 -20.00 4.87
CA GLN A 4 12.74 -19.12 5.41
C GLN A 4 13.61 -18.35 4.39
N PRO A 5 13.05 -17.44 3.58
CA PRO A 5 13.77 -16.91 2.41
C PRO A 5 14.66 -15.71 2.75
N TRP A 6 14.94 -15.47 4.04
CA TRP A 6 15.54 -14.23 4.51
C TRP A 6 17.07 -14.23 4.36
N HIS A 7 17.57 -13.15 3.78
CA HIS A 7 18.98 -12.76 3.81
C HIS A 7 19.14 -11.57 4.75
N VAL A 8 20.03 -11.68 5.73
CA VAL A 8 20.28 -10.63 6.72
C VAL A 8 21.69 -10.08 6.53
N HIS A 9 21.80 -8.77 6.47
CA HIS A 9 23.07 -8.06 6.50
C HIS A 9 23.14 -7.23 7.77
N VAL A 10 24.20 -7.42 8.56
CA VAL A 10 24.46 -6.66 9.79
C VAL A 10 25.60 -5.69 9.52
N LEU A 11 25.35 -4.40 9.69
CA LEU A 11 26.29 -3.33 9.36
C LEU A 11 26.58 -2.47 10.60
N THR A 12 27.85 -2.09 10.77
CA THR A 12 28.32 -1.19 11.83
C THR A 12 29.43 -0.28 11.29
N GLY A 13 29.65 0.87 11.93
CA GLY A 13 30.75 1.79 11.56
C GLY A 13 30.58 2.40 10.16
N GLY A 14 31.69 2.57 9.44
CA GLY A 14 31.71 3.25 8.13
C GLY A 14 30.67 2.75 7.11
N PRO A 15 30.50 1.43 6.90
CA PRO A 15 29.47 0.90 6.01
C PRO A 15 28.03 1.28 6.40
N LEU A 16 27.72 1.36 7.69
CA LEU A 16 26.40 1.79 8.15
C LEU A 16 26.15 3.27 7.83
N GLU A 17 27.16 4.11 8.03
CA GLU A 17 27.05 5.54 7.72
C GLU A 17 26.88 5.79 6.22
N GLU A 18 27.56 5.03 5.37
CA GLU A 18 27.40 5.16 3.92
C GLU A 18 26.00 4.76 3.44
N VAL A 19 25.44 3.67 3.97
CA VAL A 19 24.06 3.25 3.65
C VAL A 19 23.05 4.30 4.09
N ARG A 20 23.22 4.88 5.29
CA ARG A 20 22.35 5.95 5.79
C ARG A 20 22.38 7.16 4.88
N ARG A 21 23.58 7.65 4.55
CA ARG A 21 23.76 8.81 3.68
C ARG A 21 23.12 8.59 2.30
N ARG A 22 23.44 7.47 1.64
CA ARG A 22 22.88 7.16 0.31
C ARG A 22 21.37 7.04 0.32
N ASN A 23 20.79 6.35 1.31
CA ASN A 23 19.33 6.23 1.40
C ASN A 23 18.67 7.61 1.52
N MET A 24 19.23 8.52 2.33
CA MET A 24 18.70 9.87 2.46
C MET A 24 18.83 10.66 1.14
N ASP A 25 20.01 10.64 0.53
CA ASP A 25 20.29 11.36 -0.72
C ASP A 25 19.39 10.88 -1.87
N GLU A 26 19.22 9.56 -2.01
CA GLU A 26 18.36 8.97 -3.06
C GLU A 26 16.87 9.23 -2.81
N MET A 27 16.41 9.18 -1.55
CA MET A 27 15.03 9.51 -1.21
C MET A 27 14.71 10.98 -1.51
N ILE A 28 15.59 11.91 -1.14
CA ILE A 28 15.43 13.33 -1.46
C ILE A 28 15.51 13.57 -2.97
N GLY A 29 16.38 12.82 -3.66
CA GLY A 29 16.51 12.85 -5.12
C GLY A 29 15.32 12.26 -5.88
N GLY A 30 14.31 11.72 -5.20
CA GLY A 30 13.12 11.16 -5.84
C GLY A 30 13.38 9.83 -6.54
N ALA A 31 14.35 9.05 -6.08
CA ALA A 31 14.64 7.73 -6.65
C ALA A 31 13.40 6.83 -6.66
N THR A 32 13.21 6.07 -7.74
CA THR A 32 12.10 5.12 -7.85
C THR A 32 12.21 4.06 -6.76
N VAL A 33 11.15 3.90 -5.97
CA VAL A 33 11.11 2.91 -4.89
C VAL A 33 11.27 1.50 -5.45
N LYS A 34 12.38 0.84 -5.08
CA LYS A 34 12.61 -0.58 -5.36
C LYS A 34 12.15 -1.40 -4.15
N ARG A 35 11.07 -2.16 -4.29
CA ARG A 35 10.54 -3.03 -3.23
C ARG A 35 11.03 -4.45 -3.41
N ASP A 36 11.52 -5.06 -2.33
CA ASP A 36 11.87 -6.49 -2.31
C ASP A 36 10.61 -7.38 -2.40
N ILE A 37 9.49 -6.87 -1.87
CA ILE A 37 8.18 -7.50 -2.03
C ILE A 37 7.43 -6.71 -3.10
N ILE A 38 7.31 -7.31 -4.27
CA ILE A 38 6.47 -6.79 -5.34
C ILE A 38 5.03 -6.88 -4.86
N SER A 39 4.43 -5.72 -4.57
CA SER A 39 2.99 -5.65 -4.31
C SER A 39 2.26 -6.19 -5.52
N HIS A 40 1.16 -6.92 -5.30
CA HIS A 40 0.25 -7.19 -6.39
C HIS A 40 -0.26 -5.85 -6.96
N GLY A 41 -0.52 -5.81 -8.27
CA GLY A 41 -1.22 -4.71 -8.90
C GLY A 41 -2.68 -4.63 -8.44
N GLU A 42 -3.50 -3.88 -9.16
CA GLU A 42 -4.93 -3.84 -8.88
C GLU A 42 -5.54 -5.25 -8.91
N TYR A 43 -6.45 -5.54 -7.98
CA TYR A 43 -7.19 -6.79 -8.02
C TYR A 43 -7.97 -6.89 -9.33
N GLN A 44 -7.90 -8.06 -9.98
CA GLN A 44 -8.60 -8.35 -11.23
C GLN A 44 -9.64 -9.46 -11.04
N GLY A 45 -10.59 -9.55 -11.97
CA GLY A 45 -11.60 -10.61 -12.02
C GLY A 45 -12.39 -10.74 -10.71
N VAL A 46 -12.52 -11.97 -10.21
CA VAL A 46 -13.33 -12.26 -9.01
C VAL A 46 -12.85 -11.52 -7.76
N HIS A 47 -11.55 -11.23 -7.66
CA HIS A 47 -11.01 -10.49 -6.52
C HIS A 47 -11.41 -9.01 -6.57
N ARG A 48 -11.50 -8.41 -7.77
CA ARG A 48 -12.04 -7.04 -7.93
C ARG A 48 -13.50 -6.97 -7.52
N THR A 49 -14.31 -7.94 -7.96
CA THR A 49 -15.74 -8.01 -7.58
C THR A 49 -15.89 -8.08 -6.06
N ARG A 50 -15.11 -8.94 -5.40
CA ARG A 50 -15.11 -9.06 -3.94
C ARG A 50 -14.70 -7.78 -3.24
N GLN A 51 -13.68 -7.08 -3.75
CA GLN A 51 -13.24 -5.79 -3.21
C GLN A 51 -14.39 -4.76 -3.24
N VAL A 52 -15.09 -4.65 -4.37
CA VAL A 52 -16.24 -3.75 -4.53
C VAL A 52 -17.39 -4.12 -3.60
N ASP A 53 -17.70 -5.42 -3.46
CA ASP A 53 -18.80 -5.86 -2.61
C ASP A 53 -18.52 -5.66 -1.12
N ILE A 54 -17.27 -5.79 -0.69
CA ILE A 54 -16.84 -5.41 0.67
C ILE A 54 -17.04 -3.91 0.89
N ALA A 55 -16.64 -3.06 -0.07
CA ALA A 55 -16.84 -1.61 0.04
C ALA A 55 -18.33 -1.23 0.17
N LYS A 56 -19.22 -1.87 -0.61
CA LYS A 56 -20.68 -1.67 -0.47
C LYS A 56 -21.19 -2.03 0.93
N LYS A 57 -20.73 -3.16 1.48
CA LYS A 57 -21.09 -3.59 2.84
C LYS A 57 -20.58 -2.61 3.90
N LEU A 58 -19.36 -2.11 3.74
CA LEU A 58 -18.78 -1.11 4.63
C LEU A 58 -19.61 0.18 4.62
N PHE A 59 -19.92 0.74 3.45
CA PHE A 59 -20.76 1.94 3.35
C PHE A 59 -22.15 1.71 3.93
N GLY A 60 -22.77 0.55 3.66
CA GLY A 60 -24.06 0.18 4.23
C GLY A 60 -24.03 0.09 5.76
N ALA A 61 -22.98 -0.49 6.35
CA ALA A 61 -22.81 -0.56 7.80
C ALA A 61 -22.58 0.82 8.44
N MET A 62 -22.00 1.77 7.70
CA MET A 62 -21.83 3.16 8.12
C MET A 62 -23.08 4.02 7.91
N GLY A 63 -24.17 3.46 7.36
CA GLY A 63 -25.39 4.21 7.06
C GLY A 63 -25.26 5.17 5.87
N ILE A 64 -24.23 5.00 5.04
CA ILE A 64 -23.97 5.87 3.89
C ILE A 64 -24.72 5.32 2.68
N ALA A 65 -25.68 6.10 2.18
CA ALA A 65 -26.45 5.73 1.00
C ALA A 65 -25.56 5.68 -0.25
N ARG A 66 -25.93 4.85 -1.23
CA ARG A 66 -25.13 4.64 -2.45
C ARG A 66 -24.97 5.94 -3.27
N ASP A 67 -26.01 6.75 -3.26
CA ASP A 67 -26.18 8.03 -3.95
C ASP A 67 -25.59 9.23 -3.19
N ASP A 68 -25.22 9.05 -1.91
CA ASP A 68 -24.46 10.03 -1.13
C ASP A 68 -22.99 10.07 -1.59
N ARG A 69 -22.77 10.61 -2.78
CA ARG A 69 -21.45 10.78 -3.39
C ARG A 69 -20.50 11.60 -2.49
N PRO A 70 -20.93 12.72 -1.87
CA PRO A 70 -20.05 13.49 -0.98
C PRO A 70 -19.50 12.66 0.17
N MET A 71 -20.36 11.96 0.93
CA MET A 71 -19.91 11.19 2.09
C MET A 71 -19.07 9.97 1.68
N ARG A 72 -19.40 9.36 0.53
CA ARG A 72 -18.58 8.28 -0.03
C ARG A 72 -17.21 8.77 -0.50
N HIS A 73 -17.09 9.97 -1.05
CA HIS A 73 -15.81 10.56 -1.45
C HIS A 73 -14.93 10.82 -0.23
N ILE A 74 -15.49 11.44 0.83
CA ILE A 74 -14.79 11.71 2.09
C ILE A 74 -14.25 10.42 2.71
N VAL A 75 -15.10 9.39 2.83
CA VAL A 75 -14.67 8.11 3.42
C VAL A 75 -13.65 7.40 2.54
N ARG A 76 -13.75 7.49 1.20
CA ARG A 76 -12.75 6.94 0.28
C ARG A 76 -11.39 7.61 0.44
N GLU A 77 -11.36 8.93 0.57
CA GLU A 77 -10.14 9.71 0.74
C GLU A 77 -9.46 9.36 2.08
N VAL A 78 -10.24 9.33 3.17
CA VAL A 78 -9.75 8.96 4.50
C VAL A 78 -9.26 7.51 4.56
N ALA A 79 -9.97 6.59 3.90
CA ALA A 79 -9.64 5.16 3.90
C ALA A 79 -8.71 4.72 2.76
N LYS A 80 -8.24 5.66 1.92
CA LYS A 80 -7.43 5.39 0.70
C LYS A 80 -8.04 4.31 -0.20
N ILE A 81 -9.37 4.29 -0.34
CA ILE A 81 -10.08 3.34 -1.20
C ILE A 81 -10.00 3.86 -2.65
N PRO A 82 -9.50 3.07 -3.62
CA PRO A 82 -9.37 3.52 -5.01
C PRO A 82 -10.71 3.97 -5.61
N GLU A 83 -10.65 4.99 -6.46
CA GLU A 83 -11.70 5.24 -7.46
C GLU A 83 -11.51 4.25 -8.60
N ASP A 84 -12.64 3.63 -8.99
CA ASP A 84 -12.79 2.65 -10.08
C ASP A 84 -12.15 1.27 -9.92
#